data_AF-A0AAD1RBE8-F1
#
_entry.id   AF-A0AAD1RBE8-F1
#
_cell.length_a   1.000
_cell.length_b   1.000
_cell.length_c   1.000
_cell.angle_alpha   90.00
_cell.angle_beta   90.00
_cell.angle_gamma   90.00
#
_symmetry.space_group_name_H-M   'P 1'
#
loop_
_entity.id
_entity.type
_entity.pdbx_description
1 polymer ?
#
loop_
_entity_poly.entity_id
_entity_poly.type
_entity_poly.pdbx_seq_one_letter_code
_entity_poly.pdbx_strand_id
1 'polypeptide(L)'
;QSFVTTPLNALPWLTVALSHFVQAWTKTLILQLTEQDWYTIFSYTFHAHTSVFLQETNYTLLSRWYNTPAKIHKCVPSQPSTCRRCGLAMCNLEHIWWSCPRITGFQIQVQEITGHKITLEPAKIIFHFTD
;
A
#
# COMPACT_ATOMS: atom_id res chain seq x y z
N GLN A 1 0.67 -33.86 -10.17
CA GLN A 1 1.98 -33.19 -10.11
C GLN A 1 2.01 -32.41 -8.81
N SER A 2 2.87 -32.83 -7.89
CA SER A 2 3.06 -32.22 -6.58
C SER A 2 3.71 -30.85 -6.75
N PHE A 3 3.06 -29.79 -6.29
CA PHE A 3 3.66 -28.46 -6.20
C PHE A 3 4.74 -28.52 -5.12
N VAL A 4 6.00 -28.45 -5.55
CA VAL A 4 7.15 -28.32 -4.65
C VAL A 4 7.06 -26.94 -4.01
N THR A 5 6.64 -26.87 -2.75
CA THR A 5 6.81 -25.68 -1.91
C THR A 5 8.29 -25.51 -1.64
N THR A 6 8.98 -24.72 -2.47
CA THR A 6 10.35 -24.31 -2.20
C THR A 6 10.34 -23.34 -1.01
N PRO A 7 11.04 -23.63 0.10
CA PRO A 7 11.16 -22.66 1.19
C PRO A 7 11.88 -21.40 0.67
N LEU A 8 11.39 -20.22 1.04
CA LEU A 8 11.86 -18.91 0.57
C LEU A 8 13.37 -18.67 0.75
N ASN A 9 14.03 -19.48 1.58
CA ASN A 9 15.49 -19.48 1.79
C ASN A 9 16.29 -19.73 0.50
N ALA A 10 15.67 -20.14 -0.61
CA ALA A 10 16.33 -20.39 -1.89
C ALA A 10 16.58 -19.13 -2.76
N LEU A 11 16.04 -17.96 -2.41
CA LEU A 11 16.19 -16.73 -3.21
C LEU A 11 16.64 -15.52 -2.34
N PRO A 12 17.95 -15.32 -2.16
CA PRO A 12 18.51 -14.28 -1.26
C PRO A 12 18.16 -12.83 -1.62
N TRP A 13 17.75 -12.55 -2.87
CA TRP A 13 17.37 -11.20 -3.29
C TRP A 13 15.93 -10.85 -2.91
N LEU A 14 15.06 -11.85 -2.75
CA LEU A 14 13.69 -11.67 -2.27
C LEU A 14 13.68 -11.22 -0.80
N THR A 15 14.55 -11.80 0.03
CA THR A 15 14.71 -11.42 1.45
C THR A 15 15.28 -10.01 1.61
N VAL A 16 16.25 -9.61 0.77
CA VAL A 16 16.83 -8.26 0.80
C VAL A 16 15.82 -7.19 0.36
N ALA A 17 15.07 -7.44 -0.73
CA ALA A 17 14.06 -6.49 -1.22
C ALA A 17 12.89 -6.33 -0.24
N LEU A 18 12.42 -7.43 0.36
CA LEU A 18 11.44 -7.39 1.45
C LEU A 18 11.92 -6.48 2.59
N SER A 19 13.20 -6.56 2.98
CA SER A 19 13.72 -5.78 4.11
C SER A 19 13.57 -4.26 3.96
N HIS A 20 13.75 -3.70 2.76
CA HIS A 20 13.71 -2.24 2.58
C HIS A 20 12.27 -1.68 2.68
N PHE A 21 11.28 -2.36 2.10
CA PHE A 21 9.88 -1.95 2.20
C PHE A 21 9.35 -2.16 3.62
N VAL A 22 9.73 -3.27 4.24
CA VAL A 22 9.44 -3.57 5.66
C VAL A 22 9.94 -2.46 6.56
N GLN A 23 11.21 -2.07 6.45
CA GLN A 23 11.78 -0.97 7.25
C GLN A 23 11.05 0.36 7.01
N ALA A 24 10.73 0.68 5.75
CA ALA A 24 10.01 1.91 5.41
C ALA A 24 8.60 1.93 6.01
N TRP A 25 7.90 0.79 5.99
CA TRP A 25 6.59 0.67 6.63
C TRP A 25 6.67 0.67 8.14
N THR A 26 7.61 -0.04 8.76
CA THR A 26 7.84 -0.01 10.21
C THR A 26 8.04 1.41 10.72
N LYS A 27 8.80 2.23 9.98
CA LYS A 27 8.98 3.66 10.30
C LYS A 27 7.69 4.47 10.14
N THR A 28 6.90 4.20 9.10
CA THR A 28 5.67 4.96 8.79
C THR A 28 4.51 4.58 9.72
N LEU A 29 4.39 3.30 10.05
CA LEU A 29 3.29 2.74 10.84
C LEU A 29 3.58 2.82 12.35
N ILE A 30 4.86 2.96 12.74
CA ILE A 30 5.29 2.90 14.15
C ILE A 30 4.82 1.58 14.79
N LEU A 31 4.88 0.49 14.01
CA LEU A 31 4.52 -0.87 14.43
C LEU A 31 5.71 -1.79 14.32
N GLN A 32 5.89 -2.66 15.32
CA GLN A 32 6.90 -3.72 15.27
C GLN A 32 6.25 -5.00 14.76
N LEU A 33 6.33 -5.21 13.46
CA LEU A 33 5.88 -6.43 12.81
C LEU A 33 7.03 -7.41 12.67
N THR A 34 6.76 -8.68 12.95
CA THR A 34 7.69 -9.78 12.71
C THR A 34 7.78 -10.12 11.23
N GLU A 35 8.80 -10.87 10.83
CA GLU A 35 8.91 -11.40 9.47
C GLU A 35 7.71 -12.28 9.09
N GLN A 36 7.17 -13.04 10.06
CA GLN A 36 6.00 -13.87 9.86
C GLN A 36 4.73 -13.04 9.61
N ASP A 37 4.58 -11.91 10.29
CA ASP A 37 3.47 -10.98 10.04
C ASP A 37 3.53 -10.44 8.62
N TRP A 38 4.72 -10.03 8.18
CA TRP A 38 4.93 -9.57 6.80
C TRP A 38 4.61 -10.64 5.77
N TYR A 39 5.08 -11.86 5.96
CA TYR A 39 4.73 -12.97 5.07
C TYR A 39 3.21 -13.13 4.96
N THR A 40 2.53 -13.12 6.10
CA THR A 40 1.08 -13.23 6.19
C THR A 40 0.39 -12.10 5.41
N ILE A 41 0.80 -10.85 5.65
CA ILE A 41 0.25 -9.67 4.95
C ILE A 41 0.43 -9.77 3.43
N PHE A 42 1.63 -10.15 2.96
CA PHE A 42 1.90 -10.31 1.54
C PHE A 42 1.06 -11.43 0.92
N SER A 43 0.91 -12.57 1.60
CA SER A 43 0.07 -13.68 1.14
C SER A 43 -1.41 -13.29 1.06
N TYR A 44 -1.96 -12.66 2.09
CA TYR A 44 -3.36 -12.23 2.10
C TYR A 44 -3.65 -11.15 1.06
N THR A 45 -2.75 -10.18 0.90
CA THR A 45 -2.90 -9.10 -0.09
C THR A 45 -3.03 -9.65 -1.52
N PHE A 46 -2.33 -10.73 -1.83
CA PHE A 46 -2.42 -11.38 -3.15
C PHE A 46 -3.78 -12.04 -3.39
N HIS A 47 -4.40 -12.62 -2.34
CA HIS A 47 -5.67 -13.33 -2.43
C HIS A 47 -6.91 -12.48 -2.14
N ALA A 48 -6.71 -11.23 -1.72
CA ALA A 48 -7.74 -10.31 -1.25
C ALA A 48 -8.86 -9.99 -2.25
N HIS A 49 -8.55 -9.98 -3.55
CA HIS A 49 -9.48 -9.54 -4.58
C HIS A 49 -9.46 -10.50 -5.77
N THR A 50 -10.59 -10.62 -6.46
CA THR A 50 -10.67 -11.35 -7.74
C THR A 50 -10.22 -10.47 -8.92
N SER A 51 -10.24 -9.15 -8.76
CA SER A 51 -9.80 -8.20 -9.77
C SER A 51 -8.29 -8.09 -9.78
N VAL A 52 -7.67 -8.48 -10.90
CA VAL A 52 -6.23 -8.38 -11.15
C VAL A 52 -5.74 -6.94 -10.94
N PHE A 53 -6.52 -5.95 -11.40
CA PHE A 53 -6.18 -4.54 -11.21
C PHE A 53 -6.05 -4.15 -9.72
N LEU A 54 -6.96 -4.64 -8.88
CA LEU A 54 -6.92 -4.36 -7.44
C LEU A 54 -5.78 -5.12 -6.75
N GLN A 55 -5.53 -6.37 -7.15
CA GLN A 55 -4.38 -7.14 -6.67
C GLN A 55 -3.06 -6.42 -6.98
N GLU A 56 -2.85 -5.99 -8.23
CA GLU A 56 -1.66 -5.25 -8.65
C GLU A 56 -1.52 -3.92 -7.91
N THR A 57 -2.63 -3.19 -7.75
CA THR A 57 -2.64 -1.92 -7.01
C THR A 57 -2.22 -2.12 -5.55
N ASN A 58 -2.75 -3.16 -4.89
CA ASN A 58 -2.40 -3.45 -3.51
C ASN A 58 -0.95 -3.95 -3.38
N TYR A 59 -0.49 -4.79 -4.30
CA TYR A 59 0.90 -5.25 -4.31
C TYR A 59 1.87 -4.08 -4.53
N THR A 60 1.58 -3.17 -5.46
CA THR A 60 2.38 -1.97 -5.70
C THR A 60 2.33 -0.98 -4.54
N LEU A 61 1.23 -0.93 -3.79
CA LEU A 61 1.13 -0.17 -2.54
C LEU A 61 1.99 -0.78 -1.43
N LEU A 62 1.84 -2.09 -1.20
CA LEU A 62 2.54 -2.84 -0.14
C LEU A 62 4.06 -2.84 -0.36
N SER A 63 4.50 -3.08 -1.60
CA SER A 63 5.90 -2.94 -2.00
C SER A 63 6.36 -1.48 -2.13
N ARG A 64 5.50 -0.49 -1.84
CA ARG A 64 5.77 0.95 -2.03
C ARG A 64 6.25 1.31 -3.44
N TRP A 65 6.03 0.46 -4.44
CA TRP A 65 6.42 0.68 -5.83
C TRP A 65 5.47 1.61 -6.58
N TYR A 66 4.29 1.87 -6.02
CA TYR A 66 3.29 2.77 -6.59
C TYR A 66 3.90 4.10 -7.06
N ASN A 67 3.64 4.42 -8.33
CA ASN A 67 4.19 5.60 -9.01
C ASN A 67 3.37 6.84 -8.69
N THR A 68 3.76 7.54 -7.63
CA THR A 68 3.11 8.80 -7.26
C THR A 68 3.56 9.93 -8.20
N PRO A 69 2.74 10.97 -8.43
CA PRO A 69 3.16 12.14 -9.21
C PRO A 69 4.46 12.78 -8.69
N ALA A 70 4.70 12.77 -7.37
CA ALA A 70 5.98 13.23 -6.83
C ALA A 70 7.18 12.35 -7.26
N LYS A 71 7.02 11.03 -7.39
CA LYS A 71 8.06 10.15 -7.94
C LYS A 71 8.25 10.37 -9.43
N ILE A 72 7.15 10.47 -10.18
CA ILE A 72 7.18 10.70 -11.63
C ILE A 72 7.88 12.02 -11.94
N HIS A 73 7.57 13.09 -11.21
CA HIS A 73 8.20 14.41 -11.38
C HIS A 73 9.73 14.38 -11.22
N LYS A 74 10.26 13.52 -10.33
CA LYS A 74 11.71 13.36 -10.19
C LYS A 74 12.37 12.79 -11.44
N CYS A 75 11.68 11.91 -12.16
CA CYS A 75 12.17 11.31 -13.41
C CYS A 75 11.86 12.17 -14.64
N VAL A 76 10.70 12.84 -14.62
CA VAL A 76 10.17 13.64 -15.73
C VAL A 76 9.69 14.98 -15.15
N PRO A 77 10.57 15.99 -15.02
CA PRO A 77 10.24 17.26 -14.35
C PRO A 77 9.13 18.06 -15.02
N SER A 78 8.81 17.78 -16.29
CA SER A 78 7.69 18.40 -17.00
C SER A 78 6.31 17.94 -16.50
N GLN A 79 6.24 16.82 -15.77
CA GLN A 79 5.00 16.34 -15.16
C GLN A 79 4.77 17.01 -13.79
N PRO A 80 3.56 17.43 -13.42
CA PRO A 80 3.32 18.06 -12.13
C PRO A 80 3.52 17.07 -10.97
N SER A 81 4.20 17.51 -9.90
CA SER A 81 4.38 16.74 -8.66
C SER A 81 3.15 16.78 -7.74
N THR A 82 2.17 17.63 -8.06
CA THR A 82 0.98 17.86 -7.24
C THR A 82 -0.06 16.75 -7.39
N CYS A 83 -0.93 16.65 -6.38
CA CYS A 83 -1.99 15.66 -6.38
C CYS A 83 -3.04 15.93 -7.46
N ARG A 84 -3.29 14.96 -8.32
CA ARG A 84 -4.31 15.07 -9.38
C ARG A 84 -5.75 15.13 -8.84
N ARG A 85 -5.97 14.74 -7.58
CA ARG A 85 -7.31 14.77 -6.96
C ARG A 85 -7.62 16.13 -6.34
N CYS A 86 -6.74 16.64 -5.48
CA CYS A 86 -6.98 17.90 -4.77
C CYS A 86 -6.24 19.11 -5.37
N GLY A 87 -5.12 18.91 -6.08
CA GLY A 87 -4.29 19.99 -6.63
C GLY A 87 -3.44 20.74 -5.60
N LEU A 88 -3.56 20.45 -4.30
CA LEU A 88 -3.04 21.32 -3.23
C LEU A 88 -1.61 20.97 -2.78
N ALA A 89 -1.29 19.68 -2.68
CA ALA A 89 -0.05 19.21 -2.04
C ALA A 89 0.79 18.34 -2.99
N MET A 90 2.09 18.23 -2.67
CA MET A 90 2.97 17.26 -3.30
C MET A 90 2.40 15.85 -3.09
N CYS A 91 2.26 15.13 -4.19
CA CYS A 91 1.57 13.85 -4.21
C CYS A 91 2.53 12.71 -3.86
N ASN A 92 2.74 12.51 -2.56
CA ASN A 92 3.44 11.34 -2.03
C ASN A 92 2.44 10.18 -1.79
N LEU A 93 2.97 9.00 -1.43
CA LEU A 93 2.15 7.80 -1.23
C LEU A 93 1.09 8.05 -0.16
N GLU A 94 1.48 8.72 0.92
CA GLU A 94 0.59 8.96 2.05
C GLU A 94 -0.57 9.88 1.71
N HIS A 95 -0.31 10.88 0.90
CA HIS A 95 -1.31 11.79 0.40
C HIS A 95 -2.35 11.07 -0.47
N ILE A 96 -1.91 10.24 -1.42
CA ILE A 96 -2.83 9.55 -2.36
C ILE A 96 -3.76 8.56 -1.68
N TRP A 97 -3.39 8.02 -0.52
CA TRP A 97 -4.14 6.94 0.09
C TRP A 97 -4.82 7.35 1.40
N TRP A 98 -4.26 8.31 2.14
CA TRP A 98 -4.74 8.64 3.49
C TRP A 98 -5.08 10.12 3.66
N SER A 99 -4.17 11.03 3.34
CA SER A 99 -4.31 12.44 3.74
C SER A 99 -4.92 13.38 2.69
N CYS A 100 -5.25 12.90 1.49
CA CYS A 100 -5.87 13.76 0.48
C CYS A 100 -7.28 14.20 0.91
N PRO A 101 -7.60 15.50 0.92
CA PRO A 101 -8.91 16.02 1.31
C PRO A 101 -10.09 15.48 0.50
N ARG A 102 -9.86 15.08 -0.76
CA ARG A 102 -10.88 14.47 -1.60
C ARG A 102 -11.25 13.06 -1.13
N ILE A 103 -10.28 12.32 -0.61
CA ILE A 103 -10.49 10.96 -0.11
C ILE A 103 -11.18 11.03 1.24
N THR A 104 -10.72 11.91 2.13
CA THR A 104 -11.36 12.09 3.44
C THR A 104 -12.80 12.58 3.28
N GLY A 105 -13.06 13.47 2.33
CA GLY A 105 -14.43 13.86 1.96
C GLY A 105 -15.29 12.69 1.49
N PHE A 106 -14.74 11.82 0.62
CA PHE A 106 -15.44 10.62 0.18
C PHE A 106 -15.73 9.64 1.33
N GLN A 107 -14.79 9.45 2.26
CA GLN A 107 -15.00 8.60 3.44
C GLN A 107 -16.16 9.10 4.30
N ILE A 108 -16.23 10.42 4.53
CA ILE A 108 -17.33 11.04 5.30
C ILE A 108 -18.67 10.73 4.62
N GLN A 109 -18.75 10.91 3.30
CA GLN A 109 -19.96 10.60 2.53
C GLN A 109 -20.36 9.13 2.64
N VAL A 110 -19.41 8.20 2.50
CA VAL A 110 -19.71 6.77 2.64
C VAL A 110 -20.15 6.43 4.06
N GLN A 111 -19.53 7.03 5.07
CA GLN A 111 -19.93 6.85 6.47
C GLN A 111 -21.34 7.38 6.72
N GLU A 112 -21.70 8.54 6.17
CA GLU A 112 -23.05 9.11 6.27
C GLU A 112 -24.11 8.20 5.64
N ILE A 113 -23.78 7.58 4.50
CA ILE A 113 -24.71 6.69 3.77
C ILE A 113 -24.82 5.33 4.47
N THR A 114 -23.71 4.74 4.90
CA THR A 114 -23.66 3.36 5.39
C THR A 114 -23.79 3.25 6.90
N GLY A 115 -23.61 4.34 7.64
CA GLY A 115 -23.47 4.34 9.11
C GLY A 115 -22.15 3.77 9.62
N HIS A 116 -21.26 3.30 8.73
CA HIS A 116 -20.00 2.65 9.10
C HIS A 116 -18.83 3.62 8.97
N LYS A 117 -18.08 3.81 10.06
CA LYS A 117 -16.88 4.65 10.05
C LYS A 117 -15.74 3.95 9.32
N ILE A 118 -15.38 4.47 8.15
CA ILE A 118 -14.21 4.01 7.40
C ILE A 118 -13.00 4.82 7.85
N THR A 119 -12.17 4.22 8.69
CA THR A 119 -10.88 4.82 9.06
C THR A 119 -9.81 4.32 8.10
N LEU A 120 -9.37 5.16 7.16
CA LEU A 120 -8.19 4.87 6.34
C LEU A 120 -6.94 5.19 7.15
N GLU A 121 -6.59 4.28 8.07
CA GLU A 121 -5.26 4.25 8.66
C GLU A 121 -4.32 3.50 7.71
N PRO A 122 -3.06 3.94 7.54
CA PRO A 122 -2.07 3.20 6.76
C PRO A 122 -1.94 1.75 7.21
N ALA A 123 -1.99 1.52 8.52
CA ALA A 123 -2.07 0.21 9.13
C ALA A 123 -3.27 -0.58 8.58
N LYS A 124 -4.48 -0.03 8.69
CA LYS A 124 -5.69 -0.74 8.26
C LYS A 124 -5.70 -1.05 6.77
N ILE A 125 -5.27 -0.16 5.87
CA ILE A 125 -5.21 -0.50 4.44
C ILE A 125 -4.20 -1.62 4.14
N ILE A 126 -3.09 -1.67 4.89
CA ILE A 126 -2.07 -2.71 4.75
C ILE A 126 -2.53 -4.04 5.39
N PHE A 127 -3.25 -3.98 6.51
CA PHE A 127 -3.68 -5.13 7.30
C PHE A 127 -5.15 -5.55 7.09
N HIS A 128 -5.93 -4.86 6.25
CA HIS A 128 -7.38 -5.11 6.05
C HIS A 128 -7.71 -6.50 5.48
N PHE A 129 -6.72 -7.37 5.30
CA PHE A 129 -6.90 -8.72 4.81
C PHE A 129 -6.56 -9.81 5.83
N THR A 130 -6.27 -9.46 7.10
CA THR A 130 -5.94 -10.44 8.15
C THR A 130 -7.02 -10.64 9.22
N ASP A 131 -8.23 -10.11 9.03
CA ASP A 131 -9.41 -10.45 9.85
C ASP A 131 -10.23 -11.58 9.20
#